data_AF-A0A5B9W417-F1
#
_entry.id   AF-A0A5B9W417-F1
#
_cell.length_a   1.000
_cell.length_b   1.000
_cell.length_c   1.000
_cell.angle_alpha   90.00
_cell.angle_beta   90.00
_cell.angle_gamma   90.00
#
_symmetry.space_group_name_H-M   'P 1'
#
loop_
_entity.id
_entity.type
_entity.pdbx_description
1 polymer ?
#
loop_
_entity_poly.entity_id
_entity_poly.type
_entity_poly.pdbx_seq_one_letter_code
_entity_poly.pdbx_strand_id
1 'polypeptide(L)'
;MQAIILSEAAVAMLRLELKRPRKVRDVDHPAYRELVAAGLMEPVGDGFRLTEEGRAGGAELVEREQGRIERERYAPPDGDLSEAARQLLRACTAAGIPEGNESNRPAFRELVRARIMVPVGSFSRGDEVVFRWTYWGWQKRFELAGC
;
A
#
# COMPACT_ATOMS: atom_id res chain seq x y z
N MET A 1 9.78 3.39 -25.68
CA MET A 1 8.88 2.53 -24.88
C MET A 1 8.15 3.45 -23.91
N GLN A 2 6.83 3.64 -24.04
CA GLN A 2 6.07 4.44 -23.08
C GLN A 2 6.01 3.71 -21.74
N ALA A 3 6.18 4.44 -20.63
CA ALA A 3 5.99 3.87 -19.32
C ALA A 3 4.51 3.55 -19.11
N ILE A 4 4.17 2.28 -18.95
CA ILE A 4 2.81 1.82 -18.64
C ILE A 4 2.45 2.36 -17.25
N ILE A 5 1.41 3.21 -17.16
CA ILE A 5 0.86 3.70 -15.89
C ILE A 5 -0.44 2.96 -15.66
N LEU A 6 -0.56 2.28 -14.52
CA LEU A 6 -1.75 1.50 -14.18
C LEU A 6 -2.62 2.21 -13.14
N SER A 7 -3.93 2.04 -13.24
CA SER A 7 -4.88 2.42 -12.20
C SER A 7 -4.66 1.60 -10.93
N GLU A 8 -5.10 2.14 -9.78
CA GLU A 8 -5.02 1.41 -8.51
C GLU A 8 -5.72 0.06 -8.57
N ALA A 9 -6.87 -0.01 -9.25
CA ALA A 9 -7.62 -1.24 -9.44
C ALA A 9 -6.85 -2.26 -10.28
N ALA A 10 -6.21 -1.84 -11.37
CA ALA A 10 -5.36 -2.70 -12.20
C ALA A 10 -4.13 -3.22 -11.44
N VAL A 11 -3.47 -2.36 -10.66
CA VAL A 11 -2.35 -2.75 -9.79
C VAL A 11 -2.79 -3.76 -8.73
N ALA A 12 -3.97 -3.55 -8.13
CA ALA A 12 -4.53 -4.47 -7.14
C ALA A 12 -4.83 -5.85 -7.74
N MET A 13 -5.42 -5.90 -8.95
CA MET A 13 -5.69 -7.15 -9.66
C MET A 13 -4.41 -7.85 -10.12
N LEU A 14 -3.44 -7.12 -10.67
CA LEU A 14 -2.16 -7.70 -11.07
C LEU A 14 -1.43 -8.35 -9.89
N ARG A 15 -1.37 -7.66 -8.74
CA ARG A 15 -0.82 -8.23 -7.50
C ARG A 15 -1.54 -9.52 -7.11
N LEU A 16 -2.86 -9.52 -7.24
CA LEU A 16 -3.70 -10.64 -6.86
C LEU A 16 -3.41 -11.87 -7.71
N GLU A 17 -3.35 -11.69 -9.03
CA GLU A 17 -3.08 -12.76 -9.98
C GLU A 17 -1.65 -13.31 -9.86
N LEU A 18 -0.66 -12.44 -9.60
CA LEU A 18 0.71 -12.87 -9.33
C LEU A 18 0.81 -13.73 -8.05
N LYS A 19 0.08 -13.36 -6.99
CA LYS A 19 0.13 -14.07 -5.70
C LYS A 19 -0.68 -15.37 -5.72
N ARG A 20 -1.84 -15.36 -6.35
CA ARG A 20 -2.76 -16.51 -6.37
C ARG A 20 -3.62 -16.45 -7.63
N PRO A 21 -3.17 -17.07 -8.73
CA PRO A 21 -3.93 -17.13 -9.97
C PRO A 21 -5.31 -17.72 -9.71
N ARG A 22 -6.36 -17.07 -10.20
CA ARG A 22 -7.74 -17.52 -10.01
C ARG A 22 -8.47 -17.65 -11.34
N LYS A 23 -9.49 -18.50 -11.38
CA LYS A 23 -10.54 -18.38 -12.39
C LYS A 23 -11.34 -17.12 -12.06
N VAL A 24 -11.15 -16.09 -12.87
CA VAL A 24 -11.88 -14.82 -12.78
C VAL A 24 -13.36 -15.11 -13.05
N ARG A 25 -14.25 -14.65 -12.16
CA ARG A 25 -15.71 -14.80 -12.31
C ARG A 25 -16.40 -13.52 -12.79
N ASP A 26 -15.68 -12.40 -12.73
CA ASP A 26 -16.16 -11.07 -13.12
C ASP A 26 -15.31 -10.55 -14.27
N VAL A 27 -15.67 -10.99 -15.48
CA VAL A 27 -14.93 -10.67 -16.71
C VAL A 27 -15.07 -9.22 -17.15
N ASP A 28 -16.07 -8.50 -16.63
CA ASP A 28 -16.38 -7.13 -17.03
C ASP A 28 -15.61 -6.07 -16.23
N HIS A 29 -14.90 -6.49 -15.18
CA HIS A 29 -14.17 -5.57 -14.31
C HIS A 29 -13.12 -4.77 -15.13
N PRO A 30 -13.19 -3.42 -15.13
CA PRO A 30 -12.40 -2.57 -16.03
C PRO A 30 -10.88 -2.75 -15.88
N ALA A 31 -10.42 -3.12 -14.67
CA ALA A 31 -9.03 -3.44 -14.41
C ALA A 31 -8.46 -4.55 -15.31
N TYR A 32 -9.22 -5.60 -15.63
CA TYR A 32 -8.72 -6.67 -16.50
C TYR A 32 -8.56 -6.18 -17.95
N ARG A 33 -9.47 -5.33 -18.42
CA ARG A 33 -9.35 -4.69 -19.74
C ARG A 33 -8.11 -3.82 -19.84
N GLU A 34 -7.81 -3.07 -18.79
CA GLU A 34 -6.59 -2.26 -18.70
C GLU A 34 -5.32 -3.14 -18.72
N LEU A 35 -5.30 -4.23 -17.95
CA LEU A 35 -4.17 -5.17 -17.95
C LEU A 35 -3.98 -5.89 -19.29
N VAL A 36 -5.07 -6.15 -20.03
CA VAL A 36 -5.01 -6.66 -21.40
C VAL A 36 -4.47 -5.61 -22.37
N ALA A 37 -4.94 -4.37 -22.28
CA ALA A 37 -4.44 -3.27 -23.11
C ALA A 37 -2.95 -2.99 -22.85
N ALA A 38 -2.47 -3.23 -21.63
CA ALA A 38 -1.08 -3.14 -21.23
C ALA A 38 -0.22 -4.36 -21.63
N GLY A 39 -0.80 -5.40 -22.24
CA GLY A 39 -0.07 -6.62 -22.64
C GLY A 39 0.32 -7.55 -21.48
N LEU A 40 -0.17 -7.29 -20.28
CA LEU A 40 0.18 -8.05 -19.06
C LEU A 40 -0.71 -9.26 -18.85
N MET A 41 -1.92 -9.22 -19.40
CA MET A 41 -2.88 -10.31 -19.38
C MET A 41 -3.50 -10.52 -20.76
N GLU A 42 -4.11 -11.67 -20.96
CA GLU A 42 -4.88 -11.97 -22.15
C GLU A 42 -6.16 -12.75 -21.80
N PRO A 43 -7.25 -12.56 -22.57
CA PRO A 43 -8.47 -13.32 -22.39
C PRO A 43 -8.27 -14.78 -22.80
N VAL A 44 -8.78 -15.72 -21.99
CA VAL A 44 -8.77 -17.16 -22.28
C VAL A 44 -10.10 -17.75 -21.85
N GLY A 45 -10.91 -18.16 -22.84
CA GLY A 45 -12.25 -18.66 -22.60
C GLY A 45 -13.13 -17.59 -21.94
N ASP A 46 -13.62 -17.90 -20.74
CA ASP A 46 -14.46 -17.05 -19.89
C ASP A 46 -13.65 -16.32 -18.80
N GLY A 47 -12.33 -16.19 -18.96
CA GLY A 47 -11.46 -15.55 -17.96
C GLY A 47 -10.22 -14.91 -18.56
N PHE A 48 -9.23 -14.67 -17.70
CA PHE A 48 -7.94 -14.06 -18.08
C PHE A 48 -6.78 -14.87 -17.52
N ARG A 49 -5.63 -14.78 -18.19
CA ARG A 49 -4.35 -15.28 -17.65
C ARG A 49 -3.24 -14.26 -17.85
N LEU A 50 -2.17 -14.35 -17.06
CA LEU A 50 -0.96 -13.57 -17.28
C LEU A 50 -0.26 -13.98 -18.57
N THR A 51 0.22 -13.00 -19.32
CA THR A 51 1.17 -13.21 -20.42
C THR A 51 2.55 -13.57 -19.88
N GLU A 52 3.51 -13.88 -20.75
CA GLU A 52 4.91 -14.07 -20.33
C GLU A 52 5.49 -12.78 -19.73
N GLU A 53 5.23 -11.64 -20.36
CA GLU A 53 5.63 -10.32 -19.87
C GLU A 53 5.01 -10.02 -18.49
N GLY A 54 3.71 -10.29 -18.32
CA GLY A 54 3.02 -10.13 -17.04
C GLY A 54 3.63 -10.97 -15.92
N ARG A 55 4.16 -12.17 -16.23
CA ARG A 55 4.85 -13.02 -15.23
C ARG A 55 6.26 -12.52 -14.94
N ALA A 56 7.00 -12.11 -15.96
CA ALA A 56 8.40 -11.71 -15.84
C ALA A 56 8.55 -10.35 -15.17
N GLY A 57 7.77 -9.35 -15.58
CA GLY A 57 7.89 -7.95 -15.14
C GLY A 57 6.78 -7.46 -14.22
N GLY A 58 5.71 -8.25 -14.01
CA GLY A 58 4.54 -7.81 -13.26
C GLY A 58 4.83 -7.44 -11.80
N ALA A 59 5.75 -8.14 -11.13
CA ALA A 59 6.08 -7.86 -9.73
C ALA A 59 6.77 -6.49 -9.54
N GLU A 60 7.75 -6.19 -10.40
CA GLU A 60 8.44 -4.89 -10.41
C GLU A 60 7.47 -3.76 -10.75
N LEU A 61 6.60 -3.98 -11.75
CA LEU A 61 5.57 -3.02 -12.12
C LEU A 61 4.60 -2.74 -10.95
N VAL A 62 4.16 -3.79 -10.25
CA VAL A 62 3.30 -3.66 -9.06
C VAL A 62 4.01 -2.84 -7.98
N GLU A 63 5.27 -3.12 -7.68
CA GLU A 63 6.02 -2.37 -6.67
C GLU A 63 6.14 -0.89 -7.04
N ARG A 64 6.51 -0.60 -8.28
CA ARG A 64 6.67 0.77 -8.79
C ARG A 64 5.34 1.54 -8.74
N GLU A 65 4.27 0.96 -9.27
CA GLU A 65 2.97 1.65 -9.32
C GLU A 65 2.34 1.75 -7.92
N GLN A 66 2.52 0.78 -7.03
CA GLN A 66 2.12 0.93 -5.62
C GLN A 66 2.84 2.08 -4.94
N GLY A 67 4.16 2.19 -5.14
CA GLY A 67 4.95 3.30 -4.63
C GLY A 67 4.46 4.65 -5.17
N ARG A 68 4.06 4.71 -6.44
CA ARG A 68 3.46 5.92 -7.05
C ARG A 68 2.09 6.24 -6.43
N ILE A 69 1.18 5.27 -6.38
CA ILE A 69 -0.18 5.44 -5.85
C ILE A 69 -0.15 5.89 -4.38
N GLU A 70 0.64 5.22 -3.54
CA GLU A 70 0.73 5.58 -2.13
C GLU A 70 1.41 6.94 -1.89
N ARG A 71 2.33 7.35 -2.78
CA ARG A 71 2.94 8.68 -2.76
C ARG A 71 1.95 9.78 -3.13
N GLU A 72 1.07 9.51 -4.09
CA GLU A 72 0.03 10.45 -4.54
C GLU A 72 -1.14 10.52 -3.55
N ARG A 73 -1.35 9.46 -2.74
CA ARG A 73 -2.44 9.38 -1.76
C ARG A 73 -2.28 10.35 -0.59
N TYR A 74 -1.05 10.61 -0.15
CA TYR A 74 -0.76 11.51 0.97
C TYR A 74 0.36 12.47 0.61
N ALA A 75 0.17 13.76 0.89
CA ALA A 75 1.28 14.72 0.84
C ALA A 75 2.32 14.41 1.93
N PRO A 76 3.60 14.81 1.76
CA PRO A 76 4.66 14.51 2.73
C PRO A 76 4.35 14.98 4.16
N PRO A 77 4.82 14.26 5.20
CA PRO A 77 4.64 14.63 6.60
C PRO A 77 5.13 16.04 6.94
N ASP A 78 4.44 16.68 7.88
CA ASP A 78 4.89 17.87 8.60
C ASP A 78 5.63 17.46 9.88
N GLY A 79 6.67 18.22 10.25
CA GLY A 79 7.69 17.80 11.22
C GLY A 79 7.38 18.05 12.71
N ASP A 80 6.18 18.55 13.02
CA ASP A 80 5.82 18.97 14.38
C ASP A 80 5.15 17.83 15.16
N LEU A 81 5.97 16.86 15.55
CA LEU A 81 5.58 15.78 16.46
C LEU A 81 5.93 16.12 17.91
N SER A 82 5.00 15.82 18.81
CA SER A 82 5.22 15.76 20.25
C SER A 82 6.29 14.72 20.60
N GLU A 83 6.92 14.89 21.76
CA GLU A 83 7.95 13.95 22.21
C GLU A 83 7.38 12.53 22.40
N ALA A 84 6.11 12.39 22.82
CA ALA A 84 5.45 11.10 22.93
C ALA A 84 5.27 10.44 21.55
N ALA A 85 4.87 11.19 20.53
CA ALA A 85 4.75 10.68 19.16
C ALA A 85 6.12 10.31 18.56
N ARG A 86 7.16 11.10 18.84
CA ARG A 86 8.55 10.78 18.42
C ARG A 86 9.07 9.52 19.11
N GLN A 87 8.80 9.33 20.40
CA GLN A 87 9.17 8.10 21.12
C GLN A 87 8.46 6.89 20.53
N LEU A 88 7.16 6.99 20.25
CA LEU A 88 6.43 5.93 19.58
C LEU A 88 7.01 5.65 18.19
N LEU A 89 7.34 6.69 17.42
CA LEU A 89 7.93 6.55 16.08
C LEU A 89 9.29 5.83 16.11
N ARG A 90 10.14 6.15 17.09
CA ARG A 90 11.41 5.44 17.34
C ARG A 90 11.16 3.96 17.65
N ALA A 91 10.22 3.66 18.55
CA ALA A 91 9.86 2.28 18.89
C ALA A 91 9.36 1.51 17.66
N CYS A 92 8.47 2.10 16.87
CA CYS A 92 7.95 1.52 15.63
C CYS A 92 9.06 1.19 14.62
N THR A 93 10.06 2.06 14.53
CA THR A 93 11.18 1.90 13.59
C THR A 93 12.16 0.82 14.04
N ALA A 94 12.37 0.69 15.36
CA ALA A 94 13.32 -0.28 15.93
C ALA A 94 12.74 -1.70 16.06
N ALA A 95 11.50 -1.82 16.53
CA ALA A 95 10.90 -3.09 16.95
C ALA A 95 9.64 -3.50 16.16
N GLY A 96 9.21 -2.66 15.21
CA GLY A 96 7.93 -2.82 14.50
C GLY A 96 6.77 -2.12 15.21
N ILE A 97 5.62 -2.06 14.53
CA ILE A 97 4.47 -1.27 14.98
C ILE A 97 3.70 -2.05 16.07
N PRO A 98 3.64 -1.54 17.33
CA PRO A 98 2.83 -2.18 18.37
C PRO A 98 1.33 -1.99 18.10
N GLU A 99 0.50 -2.84 18.71
CA GLU A 99 -0.96 -2.66 18.66
C GLU A 99 -1.39 -1.38 19.40
N GLY A 100 -2.47 -0.77 18.90
CA GLY A 100 -3.12 0.40 19.49
C GLY A 100 -3.88 0.06 20.77
N ASN A 101 -3.54 0.71 21.87
CA ASN A 101 -4.21 0.64 23.17
C ASN A 101 -4.49 2.05 23.72
N GLU A 102 -5.15 2.13 24.86
CA GLU A 102 -5.54 3.42 25.47
C GLU A 102 -4.37 4.37 25.73
N SER A 103 -3.18 3.83 26.03
CA SER A 103 -1.98 4.61 26.33
C SER A 103 -1.31 5.18 25.07
N ASN A 104 -1.21 4.39 23.99
CA ASN A 104 -0.46 4.80 22.79
C ASN A 104 -1.34 5.34 21.65
N ARG A 105 -2.67 5.16 21.68
CA ARG A 105 -3.59 5.68 20.66
C ARG A 105 -3.48 7.20 20.45
N PRO A 106 -3.33 8.05 21.48
CA PRO A 106 -3.14 9.49 21.25
C PRO A 106 -1.92 9.79 20.38
N ALA A 107 -0.79 9.13 20.64
CA ALA A 107 0.43 9.26 19.84
C ALA A 107 0.26 8.71 18.42
N PHE A 108 -0.42 7.58 18.25
CA PHE A 108 -0.76 7.08 16.91
C PHE A 108 -1.65 8.04 16.13
N ARG A 109 -2.68 8.63 16.74
CA ARG A 109 -3.54 9.63 16.11
C ARG A 109 -2.74 10.85 15.65
N GLU A 110 -1.72 11.23 16.39
CA GLU A 110 -0.79 12.29 15.98
C GLU A 110 0.03 11.87 14.76
N LEU A 111 0.62 10.67 14.74
CA LEU A 111 1.31 10.14 13.56
C LEU A 111 0.39 10.03 12.33
N VAL A 112 -0.90 9.74 12.55
CA VAL A 112 -1.91 9.71 11.48
C VAL A 112 -2.19 11.13 10.96
N ARG A 113 -2.39 12.11 11.86
CA ARG A 113 -2.57 13.52 11.47
C ARG A 113 -1.36 14.06 10.70
N ALA A 114 -0.16 13.67 11.10
CA ALA A 114 1.09 13.99 10.42
C ALA A 114 1.30 13.18 9.12
N ARG A 115 0.34 12.34 8.69
CA ARG A 115 0.41 11.53 7.45
C ARG A 115 1.57 10.53 7.42
N ILE A 116 2.08 10.15 8.59
CA ILE A 116 3.16 9.16 8.76
C ILE A 116 2.58 7.74 8.79
N MET A 117 1.40 7.58 9.40
CA MET A 117 0.71 6.31 9.50
C MET A 117 -0.75 6.42 9.10
N VAL A 118 -1.38 5.27 8.86
CA VAL A 118 -2.82 5.14 8.64
C VAL A 118 -3.40 4.11 9.60
N PRO A 119 -4.56 4.37 10.21
CA PRO A 119 -5.25 3.36 10.99
C PRO A 119 -5.83 2.31 10.04
N VAL A 120 -5.79 1.06 10.49
CA VAL A 120 -6.41 -0.07 9.80
C VAL A 120 -7.31 -0.76 10.83
N GLY A 121 -8.60 -0.85 10.52
CA GLY A 121 -9.53 -1.59 11.35
C GLY A 121 -9.19 -3.08 11.35
N SER A 122 -9.47 -3.75 12.47
CA SER A 122 -9.57 -5.22 12.50
C SER A 122 -11.01 -5.62 12.73
N PHE A 123 -11.45 -6.70 12.07
CA PHE A 123 -12.82 -7.22 12.19
C PHE A 123 -13.27 -7.47 13.64
N SER A 124 -12.33 -7.68 14.56
CA SER A 124 -12.60 -8.11 15.94
C SER A 124 -12.36 -7.03 17.01
N ARG A 125 -11.73 -5.89 16.69
CA ARG A 125 -11.31 -4.91 17.72
C ARG A 125 -11.59 -3.44 17.40
N GLY A 126 -12.28 -3.15 16.30
CA GLY A 126 -12.63 -1.78 15.90
C GLY A 126 -11.50 -1.03 15.20
N ASP A 127 -11.73 0.26 14.95
CA ASP A 127 -10.75 1.16 14.36
C ASP A 127 -9.63 1.51 15.35
N GLU A 128 -8.45 1.90 14.86
CA GLU A 128 -7.29 2.31 15.68
C GLU A 128 -6.66 1.22 16.56
N VAL A 129 -6.72 -0.03 16.11
CA VAL A 129 -6.01 -1.16 16.74
C VAL A 129 -4.76 -1.55 15.99
N VAL A 130 -4.80 -1.44 14.67
CA VAL A 130 -3.66 -1.72 13.80
C VAL A 130 -3.32 -0.44 13.04
N PHE A 131 -2.03 -0.17 12.88
CA PHE A 131 -1.53 0.95 12.12
C PHE A 131 -0.53 0.47 11.07
N ARG A 132 -0.46 1.18 9.95
CA ARG A 132 0.53 0.92 8.90
C ARG A 132 1.22 2.21 8.49
N TRP A 133 2.45 2.07 8.01
CA TRP A 133 3.17 3.17 7.39
C TRP A 133 2.45 3.66 6.14
N THR A 134 2.41 4.98 5.96
CA THR A 134 2.25 5.55 4.62
C THR A 134 3.55 5.41 3.84
N TYR A 135 3.53 5.64 2.52
CA TYR A 135 4.75 5.70 1.71
C TYR A 135 5.78 6.66 2.30
N TRP A 136 5.37 7.91 2.56
CA TRP A 136 6.27 8.93 3.08
C TRP A 136 6.69 8.67 4.52
N GLY A 137 5.78 8.16 5.36
CA GLY A 137 6.11 7.78 6.73
C GLY A 137 7.19 6.73 6.76
N TRP A 138 7.12 5.71 5.91
CA TRP A 138 8.20 4.72 5.77
C TRP A 138 9.50 5.37 5.30
N GLN A 139 9.46 6.15 4.21
CA GLN A 139 10.66 6.75 3.62
C GLN A 139 11.39 7.69 4.59
N LYS A 140 10.65 8.48 5.39
CA LYS A 140 11.22 9.50 6.29
C LYS A 140 11.34 9.08 7.75
N ARG A 141 11.02 7.83 8.11
CA ARG A 141 10.91 7.40 9.52
C ARG A 141 12.12 7.72 10.40
N PHE A 142 13.35 7.63 9.88
CA PHE A 142 14.56 7.93 10.63
C PHE A 142 14.74 9.44 10.85
N GLU A 143 14.60 10.24 9.79
CA GLU A 143 14.61 11.71 9.85
C GLU A 143 13.58 12.24 10.86
N LEU A 144 12.33 11.76 10.77
CA LEU A 144 11.23 12.17 11.63
C LEU A 144 11.39 11.67 13.08
N ALA A 145 12.08 10.55 13.28
CA ALA A 145 12.41 10.02 14.61
C ALA A 145 13.57 10.77 15.29
N GLY A 146 14.34 11.56 14.53
CA GLY A 146 15.56 12.22 14.98
C GLY A 146 16.74 11.25 15.13
N CYS A 147 16.83 10.24 14.26
CA CYS A 147 17.87 9.20 14.26
C CYS A 147 18.68 9.21 12.97
#